data_AF-A0A7C9U2Z0-F1
#
_entry.id   AF-A0A7C9U2Z0-F1
#
_cell.length_a   1.000
_cell.length_b   1.000
_cell.length_c   1.000
_cell.angle_alpha   90.00
_cell.angle_beta   90.00
_cell.angle_gamma   90.00
#
_symmetry.space_group_name_H-M   'P 1'
#
loop_
_entity.id
_entity.type
_entity.pdbx_description
1 polymer ?
#
loop_
_entity_poly.entity_id
_entity_poly.type
_entity_poly.pdbx_seq_one_letter_code
_entity_poly.pdbx_strand_id
1 'polypeptide(L)'
;MIDLISLGEKALVTLVLTKTMDKTGQILGKKAPQLKDKLMGLLRRNSPETASAIEKVAEQPELAEQQPEKYGQAVLVAKVEEAARGDSEIAEAIRALAETTREAMQAQPNVVQNLAQLAEKIGYLQQGGTTYNQADTISF
;
A
#
# COMPACT_ATOMS: atom_id res chain seq x y z
N MET A 1 0.12 -22.05 3.53
CA MET A 1 -0.13 -21.30 2.28
C MET A 1 1.04 -20.34 2.09
N ILE A 2 1.69 -20.37 0.94
CA ILE A 2 2.85 -19.50 0.66
C ILE A 2 2.27 -18.10 0.44
N ASP A 3 2.49 -17.19 1.39
CA ASP A 3 2.22 -15.77 1.18
C ASP A 3 3.23 -15.30 0.13
N LEU A 4 2.82 -15.30 -1.14
CA LEU A 4 3.70 -14.98 -2.29
C LEU A 4 4.23 -13.53 -2.25
N ILE A 5 3.64 -12.68 -1.40
CA ILE A 5 3.92 -11.24 -1.29
C ILE A 5 3.63 -10.81 0.14
N SER A 6 4.56 -10.12 0.80
CA SER A 6 4.41 -9.70 2.20
C SER A 6 3.36 -8.60 2.38
N LEU A 7 2.77 -8.49 3.58
CA LEU A 7 1.82 -7.42 3.92
C LEU A 7 2.40 -6.02 3.67
N GLY A 8 3.69 -5.83 3.97
CA GLY A 8 4.38 -4.56 3.72
C GLY A 8 4.41 -4.19 2.24
N GLU A 9 4.67 -5.15 1.35
CA GLU A 9 4.66 -4.93 -0.11
C GLU A 9 3.26 -4.59 -0.61
N LYS A 10 2.24 -5.33 -0.16
CA LYS A 10 0.84 -5.07 -0.51
C LYS A 10 0.41 -3.67 -0.07
N ALA A 11 0.72 -3.28 1.16
CA ALA A 11 0.37 -1.96 1.69
C ALA A 11 1.15 -0.81 1.03
N LEU A 12 2.44 -1.00 0.73
CA LEU A 12 3.22 -0.02 -0.04
C LEU A 12 2.63 0.20 -1.43
N VAL A 13 2.28 -0.88 -2.12
CA VAL A 13 1.67 -0.82 -3.45
C VAL A 13 0.30 -0.18 -3.39
N THR A 14 -0.57 -0.60 -2.46
CA THR A 14 -1.88 0.03 -2.27
C THR A 14 -1.73 1.53 -2.05
N LEU A 15 -0.79 1.96 -1.20
CA LEU A 15 -0.51 3.38 -0.97
C LEU A 15 -0.03 4.08 -2.25
N VAL A 16 0.88 3.48 -3.02
CA VAL A 16 1.38 4.06 -4.28
C VAL A 16 0.26 4.17 -5.31
N LEU A 17 -0.67 3.22 -5.33
CA LEU A 17 -1.81 3.21 -6.25
C LEU A 17 -2.90 4.21 -5.85
N THR A 18 -3.14 4.42 -4.55
CA THR A 18 -4.19 5.34 -4.05
C THR A 18 -3.71 6.75 -3.79
N LYS A 19 -2.39 7.01 -3.79
CA LYS A 19 -1.84 8.34 -3.51
C LYS A 19 -1.49 9.04 -4.81
N THR A 20 -1.98 10.27 -4.96
CA THR A 20 -1.62 11.13 -6.10
C THR A 20 -0.10 11.38 -6.13
N MET A 21 0.51 11.21 -7.31
CA MET A 21 1.96 11.20 -7.53
C MET A 21 2.65 12.55 -7.35
N ASP A 22 1.97 13.58 -6.84
CA ASP A 22 2.42 14.98 -6.88
C ASP A 22 3.81 15.20 -6.25
N LYS A 23 4.13 14.47 -5.18
CA LYS A 23 5.48 14.44 -4.57
C LYS A 23 6.19 13.10 -4.71
N THR A 24 5.44 12.00 -4.73
CA THR A 24 5.99 10.63 -4.78
C THR A 24 6.52 10.28 -6.18
N GLY A 25 5.95 10.82 -7.26
CA GLY A 25 6.36 10.55 -8.64
C GLY A 25 7.75 11.07 -8.98
N GLN A 26 8.20 12.14 -8.33
CA GLN A 26 9.58 12.65 -8.47
C GLN A 26 10.60 11.67 -7.86
N ILE A 27 10.24 11.03 -6.75
CA ILE A 27 11.10 10.11 -5.98
C ILE A 27 11.16 8.74 -6.66
N LEU A 28 10.01 8.25 -7.12
CA LEU A 28 9.86 6.92 -7.71
C LEU A 28 10.42 6.80 -9.14
N GLY A 29 10.84 7.93 -9.73
CA GLY A 29 11.42 8.00 -11.06
C GLY A 29 10.48 7.50 -12.17
N LYS A 30 11.05 7.17 -13.34
CA LYS A 30 10.27 6.76 -14.52
C LYS A 30 9.78 5.31 -14.49
N LYS A 31 10.27 4.47 -13.56
CA LYS A 31 9.92 3.04 -13.51
C LYS A 31 8.60 2.77 -12.79
N ALA A 32 8.35 3.39 -11.65
CA ALA A 32 7.10 3.21 -10.92
C ALA A 32 5.83 3.60 -11.70
N PRO A 33 5.79 4.69 -12.49
CA PRO A 33 4.61 4.97 -13.31
C PRO A 33 4.36 3.92 -14.40
N GLN A 34 5.37 3.22 -14.90
CA GLN A 34 5.15 2.12 -15.84
C GLN A 34 4.62 0.88 -15.13
N LEU A 35 5.16 0.57 -13.95
CA LEU A 35 4.74 -0.58 -13.14
C LEU A 35 3.33 -0.40 -12.54
N LYS A 36 2.97 0.81 -12.11
CA LYS A 36 1.60 1.11 -11.66
C LYS A 36 0.60 0.91 -12.80
N ASP A 37 0.92 1.38 -14.02
CA ASP A 37 0.04 1.28 -15.18
C ASP A 37 -0.11 -0.19 -15.60
N LYS A 38 0.99 -0.96 -15.57
CA LYS A 38 0.95 -2.41 -15.77
C LYS A 38 0.04 -3.07 -14.74
N LEU A 39 0.26 -2.82 -13.44
CA LEU A 39 -0.54 -3.42 -12.37
C LEU A 39 -2.02 -3.01 -12.46
N MET A 40 -2.32 -1.75 -12.73
CA MET A 40 -3.70 -1.28 -12.95
C MET A 40 -4.35 -1.95 -14.17
N GLY A 41 -3.60 -2.15 -15.26
CA GLY A 41 -4.07 -2.89 -16.43
C GLY A 41 -4.43 -4.34 -16.08
N LEU A 42 -3.59 -5.01 -15.31
CA LEU A 42 -3.83 -6.39 -14.85
C LEU A 42 -5.01 -6.47 -13.90
N LEU A 43 -5.12 -5.55 -12.96
CA LEU A 43 -6.24 -5.46 -12.04
C LEU A 43 -7.53 -5.18 -12.81
N ARG A 44 -7.56 -4.27 -13.78
CA ARG A 44 -8.76 -4.02 -14.60
C ARG A 44 -9.21 -5.27 -15.38
N ARG A 45 -8.27 -6.10 -15.81
CA ARG A 45 -8.56 -7.33 -16.58
C ARG A 45 -9.04 -8.47 -15.69
N ASN A 46 -8.37 -8.71 -14.56
CA ASN A 46 -8.58 -9.90 -13.74
C ASN A 46 -9.33 -9.62 -12.42
N SER A 47 -9.41 -8.35 -11.99
CA SER A 47 -10.07 -7.92 -10.75
C SER A 47 -10.62 -6.49 -10.89
N PRO A 48 -11.57 -6.25 -11.81
CA PRO A 48 -12.05 -4.90 -12.17
C PRO A 48 -12.62 -4.12 -10.99
N GLU A 49 -13.20 -4.83 -10.02
CA GLU A 49 -13.70 -4.23 -8.77
C GLU A 49 -12.57 -3.67 -7.91
N THR A 50 -11.45 -4.41 -7.78
CA THR A 50 -10.25 -3.95 -7.07
C THR A 50 -9.66 -2.73 -7.77
N ALA A 51 -9.57 -2.77 -9.11
CA ALA A 51 -9.10 -1.61 -9.87
C ALA A 51 -9.97 -0.39 -9.63
N SER A 52 -11.29 -0.52 -9.79
CA SER A 52 -12.23 0.57 -9.58
C SER A 52 -12.20 1.13 -8.16
N ALA A 53 -12.03 0.28 -7.14
CA ALA A 53 -11.94 0.74 -5.76
C ALA A 53 -10.68 1.59 -5.52
N ILE A 54 -9.55 1.13 -6.05
CA ILE A 54 -8.27 1.85 -5.97
C ILE A 54 -8.34 3.19 -6.71
N GLU A 55 -8.88 3.21 -7.93
CA GLU A 55 -9.03 4.43 -8.73
C GLU A 55 -9.91 5.45 -8.02
N LYS A 56 -11.04 5.02 -7.45
CA LYS A 56 -11.91 5.91 -6.67
C LYS A 56 -11.21 6.52 -5.46
N VAL A 57 -10.42 5.75 -4.72
CA VAL A 57 -9.64 6.30 -3.60
C VAL A 57 -8.52 7.20 -4.09
N ALA A 58 -7.92 6.91 -5.25
CA ALA A 58 -6.91 7.76 -5.85
C ALA A 58 -7.46 9.14 -6.26
N GLU A 59 -8.69 9.17 -6.77
CA GLU A 59 -9.40 10.40 -7.13
C GLU A 59 -9.98 11.12 -5.90
N GLN A 60 -10.51 10.36 -4.95
CA GLN A 60 -11.21 10.85 -3.76
C GLN A 60 -10.68 10.13 -2.50
N PRO A 61 -9.53 10.56 -1.96
CA PRO A 61 -8.91 9.91 -0.81
C PRO A 61 -9.80 9.92 0.44
N GLU A 62 -10.69 10.91 0.55
CA GLU A 62 -11.71 11.00 1.59
C GLU A 62 -12.67 9.80 1.64
N LEU A 63 -12.83 9.05 0.55
CA LEU A 63 -13.63 7.82 0.52
C LEU A 63 -13.07 6.74 1.46
N ALA A 64 -11.74 6.70 1.64
CA ALA A 64 -11.13 5.76 2.56
C ALA A 64 -11.51 6.05 4.02
N GLU A 65 -11.80 7.32 4.35
CA GLU A 65 -12.20 7.76 5.69
C GLU A 65 -13.72 7.70 5.87
N GLN A 66 -14.49 8.08 4.84
CA GLN A 66 -15.96 8.09 4.88
C GLN A 66 -16.57 6.69 4.74
N GLN A 67 -15.88 5.77 4.05
CA GLN A 67 -16.36 4.41 3.77
C GLN A 67 -15.23 3.39 4.01
N PRO A 68 -14.72 3.28 5.25
CA PRO A 68 -13.56 2.45 5.57
C PRO A 68 -13.82 0.95 5.32
N GLU A 69 -15.07 0.50 5.40
CA GLU A 69 -15.50 -0.87 5.10
C GLU A 69 -15.40 -1.26 3.61
N LYS A 70 -15.36 -0.27 2.69
CA LYS A 70 -15.25 -0.50 1.24
C LYS A 70 -13.93 -0.02 0.65
N TYR A 71 -13.44 1.10 1.14
CA TYR A 71 -12.32 1.85 0.58
C TYR A 71 -11.20 2.07 1.61
N GLY A 72 -11.37 1.59 2.84
CA GLY A 72 -10.32 1.68 3.85
C GLY A 72 -9.06 0.96 3.40
N GLN A 73 -7.91 1.43 3.88
CA GLN A 73 -6.61 0.92 3.45
C GLN A 73 -6.48 -0.60 3.63
N ALA A 74 -6.97 -1.15 4.76
CA ALA A 74 -6.94 -2.59 5.01
C ALA A 74 -7.78 -3.38 4.00
N VAL A 75 -8.94 -2.83 3.59
CA VAL A 75 -9.83 -3.44 2.60
C VAL A 75 -9.19 -3.44 1.23
N LEU A 76 -8.56 -2.32 0.84
CA LEU A 76 -7.84 -2.24 -0.43
C LEU A 76 -6.63 -3.17 -0.47
N VAL A 77 -5.90 -3.31 0.63
CA VAL A 77 -4.80 -4.28 0.76
C VAL A 77 -5.29 -5.71 0.61
N ALA A 78 -6.41 -6.06 1.27
CA ALA A 78 -7.02 -7.38 1.13
C ALA A 78 -7.46 -7.66 -0.32
N LYS A 79 -8.11 -6.68 -0.97
CA LYS A 79 -8.52 -6.78 -2.39
C LYS A 79 -7.33 -6.98 -3.35
N VAL A 80 -6.21 -6.29 -3.08
CA VAL A 80 -4.96 -6.47 -3.84
C VAL A 80 -4.37 -7.85 -3.60
N GLU A 81 -4.43 -8.36 -2.36
CA GLU A 81 -3.99 -9.72 -2.02
C GLU A 81 -4.81 -10.78 -2.74
N GLU A 82 -6.14 -10.66 -2.72
CA GLU A 82 -7.04 -11.60 -3.38
C GLU A 82 -6.79 -11.63 -4.89
N ALA A 83 -6.62 -10.47 -5.52
CA ALA A 83 -6.26 -10.36 -6.93
C ALA A 83 -4.92 -11.07 -7.23
N ALA A 84 -3.94 -10.91 -6.35
CA ALA A 84 -2.62 -11.53 -6.49
C ALA A 84 -2.61 -13.04 -6.26
N ARG A 85 -3.52 -13.54 -5.41
CA ARG A 85 -3.71 -15.00 -5.22
C ARG A 85 -4.35 -15.64 -6.45
N GLY A 86 -5.23 -14.91 -7.13
CA GLY A 86 -5.91 -15.36 -8.35
C GLY A 86 -5.05 -15.29 -9.62
N ASP A 87 -4.00 -14.46 -9.63
CA ASP A 87 -3.19 -14.19 -10.82
C ASP A 87 -1.72 -13.94 -10.46
N SER A 88 -0.83 -14.82 -10.95
CA SER A 88 0.61 -14.74 -10.67
C SER A 88 1.27 -13.52 -11.31
N GLU A 89 0.74 -12.99 -12.41
CA GLU A 89 1.27 -11.79 -13.06
C GLU A 89 0.95 -10.53 -12.24
N ILE A 90 -0.22 -10.49 -11.60
CA ILE A 90 -0.57 -9.46 -10.59
C ILE A 90 0.40 -9.56 -9.41
N ALA A 91 0.69 -10.77 -8.93
CA ALA A 91 1.61 -10.97 -7.82
C ALA A 91 3.03 -10.46 -8.13
N GLU A 92 3.56 -10.78 -9.31
CA GLU A 92 4.85 -10.28 -9.77
C GLU A 92 4.85 -8.75 -9.95
N ALA A 93 3.77 -8.17 -10.49
CA ALA A 93 3.66 -6.73 -10.67
C ALA A 93 3.62 -5.97 -9.34
N ILE A 94 2.94 -6.50 -8.32
CA ILE A 94 2.95 -5.95 -6.96
C ILE A 94 4.37 -6.00 -6.40
N ARG A 95 5.05 -7.14 -6.51
CA ARG A 95 6.41 -7.31 -6.00
C ARG A 95 7.38 -6.33 -6.64
N ALA A 96 7.38 -6.24 -7.97
CA ALA A 96 8.23 -5.32 -8.72
C ALA A 96 7.97 -3.85 -8.37
N LEU A 97 6.69 -3.47 -8.19
CA LEU A 97 6.34 -2.11 -7.79
C LEU A 97 6.76 -1.82 -6.35
N ALA A 98 6.60 -2.78 -5.43
CA ALA A 98 7.03 -2.64 -4.04
C ALA A 98 8.56 -2.52 -3.92
N GLU A 99 9.31 -3.32 -4.67
CA GLU A 99 10.77 -3.25 -4.74
C GLU A 99 11.24 -1.91 -5.32
N THR A 100 10.70 -1.49 -6.48
CA THR A 100 11.02 -0.18 -7.07
C THR A 100 10.73 0.96 -6.10
N THR A 101 9.62 0.85 -5.36
CA THR A 101 9.21 1.81 -4.34
C THR A 101 10.20 1.86 -3.17
N ARG A 102 10.64 0.69 -2.68
CA ARG A 102 11.69 0.59 -1.65
C ARG A 102 13.03 1.15 -2.12
N GLU A 103 13.47 0.81 -3.32
CA GLU A 103 14.74 1.28 -3.89
C GLU A 103 14.75 2.80 -4.05
N ALA A 104 13.66 3.36 -4.60
CA ALA A 104 13.48 4.80 -4.71
C ALA A 104 13.50 5.52 -3.35
N MET A 105 12.92 4.90 -2.32
CA MET A 105 12.97 5.42 -0.95
C MET A 105 14.38 5.35 -0.35
N GLN A 106 15.13 4.28 -0.56
CA GLN A 106 16.52 4.18 -0.10
C GLN A 106 17.43 5.20 -0.78
N ALA A 107 17.16 5.54 -2.03
CA ALA A 107 17.89 6.57 -2.76
C ALA A 107 17.63 8.01 -2.26
N GLN A 108 16.55 8.26 -1.50
CA GLN A 108 16.19 9.59 -0.97
C GLN A 108 15.80 9.52 0.53
N PRO A 109 16.76 9.68 1.46
CA PRO A 109 16.57 9.42 2.90
C PRO A 109 15.53 10.34 3.58
N ASN A 110 15.26 11.54 3.08
CA ASN A 110 14.22 12.43 3.64
C ASN A 110 12.78 11.91 3.48
N VAL A 111 12.55 10.95 2.58
CA VAL A 111 11.24 10.33 2.33
C VAL A 111 11.02 9.11 3.23
N VAL A 112 12.11 8.47 3.65
CA VAL A 112 12.13 7.24 4.45
C VAL A 112 11.47 7.44 5.81
N GLN A 113 11.59 8.61 6.44
CA GLN A 113 11.02 8.85 7.78
C GLN A 113 9.49 8.67 7.83
N ASN A 114 8.74 9.21 6.85
CA ASN A 114 7.27 9.13 6.87
C ASN A 114 6.73 7.74 6.44
N LEU A 115 7.50 6.98 5.66
CA LEU A 115 7.10 5.66 5.16
C LEU A 115 7.63 4.50 5.98
N ALA A 116 8.80 4.63 6.60
CA ALA A 116 9.27 3.70 7.64
C ALA A 116 8.30 3.71 8.81
N GLN A 117 7.81 4.88 9.24
CA GLN A 117 6.71 4.95 10.21
C GLN A 117 5.42 4.30 9.72
N LEU A 118 5.14 4.31 8.41
CA LEU A 118 3.98 3.63 7.84
C LEU A 118 4.17 2.12 7.83
N ALA A 119 5.31 1.61 7.40
CA ALA A 119 5.66 0.19 7.42
C ALA A 119 5.75 -0.35 8.85
N GLU A 120 6.23 0.45 9.80
CA GLU A 120 6.24 0.15 11.23
C GLU A 120 4.82 0.13 11.80
N LYS A 121 3.95 1.08 11.44
CA LYS A 121 2.52 1.04 11.76
C LYS A 121 1.80 -0.17 11.17
N ILE A 122 2.12 -0.56 9.93
CA ILE A 122 1.54 -1.73 9.27
C ILE A 122 2.07 -3.03 9.90
N GLY A 123 3.34 -3.06 10.30
CA GLY A 123 3.92 -4.15 11.10
C GLY A 123 3.28 -4.28 12.48
N TYR A 124 2.94 -3.15 13.11
CA TYR A 124 2.19 -3.09 14.37
C TYR A 124 0.76 -3.65 14.26
N LEU A 125 0.12 -3.61 13.08
CA LEU A 125 -1.21 -4.19 12.88
C LEU A 125 -1.18 -5.72 12.73
N GLN A 126 -0.05 -6.31 12.33
CA GLN A 126 0.15 -7.78 12.29
C GLN A 126 0.59 -8.36 13.63
N GLN A 127 1.21 -7.57 14.50
CA GLN A 127 1.53 -7.97 15.86
C GLN A 127 0.43 -7.44 16.78
N GLY A 128 -0.63 -8.25 16.96
CA GLY A 128 -1.79 -8.05 17.83
C GLY A 128 -1.79 -6.77 18.67
N GLY A 129 -2.75 -5.89 18.39
CA GLY A 129 -2.89 -4.59 19.03
C GLY A 129 -2.59 -4.60 20.52
N THR A 130 -1.60 -3.82 20.93
CA THR A 130 -1.55 -3.21 22.24
C THR A 130 -0.77 -1.92 22.14
N THR A 131 -1.47 -0.84 21.79
CA THR A 131 -1.05 0.50 22.20
C THR A 131 -1.34 0.57 23.70
N TYR A 132 -0.34 0.46 24.57
CA TYR A 132 -0.41 1.07 25.89
C TYR A 132 0.57 2.23 25.92
N ASN A 133 -0.01 3.38 25.59
CA ASN A 133 0.46 4.66 26.06
C ASN A 133 0.22 4.67 27.58
N GLN A 134 1.27 4.71 28.39
CA GLN A 134 1.19 5.18 29.78
C GLN A 134 2.33 6.14 30.04
N ALA A 135 2.13 7.38 29.60
CA ALA A 135 2.53 8.50 30.44
C ALA A 135 1.39 8.67 31.47
N ASP A 136 1.58 8.15 32.69
CA ASP A 136 1.13 8.82 33.92
C ASP A 136 1.73 8.11 35.14
N THR A 137 2.84 8.67 35.63
CA THR A 137 3.38 8.31 36.95
C THR A 137 2.58 9.10 37.98
N ILE A 138 1.43 8.58 38.42
CA ILE A 138 0.80 9.06 39.66
C ILE A 138 1.42 8.29 40.82
N SER A 139 2.29 8.96 41.57
CA SER A 139 2.77 8.50 42.88
C SER A 139 1.71 8.77 43.94
N PHE A 140 1.38 7.75 44.75
CA PHE A 140 0.61 7.87 45.99
C PHE A 140 1.56 8.15 47.17
#